data_AF-A0A4V1XXM2-F1
#
_entry.id   AF-A0A4V1XXM2-F1
#
_cell.length_a   1.000
_cell.length_b   1.000
_cell.length_c   1.000
_cell.angle_alpha   90.00
_cell.angle_beta   90.00
_cell.angle_gamma   90.00
#
_symmetry.space_group_name_H-M   'P 1'
#
loop_
_entity.id
_entity.type
_entity.pdbx_description
1 polymer ?
#
loop_
_entity_poly.entity_id
_entity_poly.type
_entity_poly.pdbx_seq_one_letter_code
_entity_poly.pdbx_strand_id
1 'polypeptide(L)'
;MATDLKAVRDPALRPRVPKARLASPPSGKQSRPGEHAGRGRIPPAALGPGVPCAVSWMQMLLDQSPRLLCKGIDGRWTKSYFDSISYKLATSWLSLRLDSSPPLVHNDTRQGQVLAERFTEETRAIVEQVTGQADPNRRDWESIFTDIYGFERLVAAGAPQGADVTAVSWCFWMGKLMDIHKAIVDRFER
;
A
#
# COMPACT_ATOMS: atom_id res chain seq x y z
N MET A 1 28.54 -27.15 40.19
CA MET A 1 28.07 -28.42 39.58
C MET A 1 28.13 -28.24 38.07
N ALA A 2 29.13 -28.83 37.42
CA ALA A 2 29.38 -28.69 35.99
C ALA A 2 28.94 -29.99 35.30
N THR A 3 27.98 -29.90 34.39
CA THR A 3 27.50 -31.04 33.58
C THR A 3 28.22 -31.05 32.24
N ASP A 4 28.91 -32.16 32.02
CA ASP A 4 29.69 -32.53 30.84
C ASP A 4 28.77 -32.91 29.69
N LEU A 5 28.90 -32.24 28.55
CA LEU A 5 28.17 -32.52 27.30
C LEU A 5 29.19 -32.78 26.19
N LYS A 6 29.76 -33.98 26.18
CA LYS A 6 30.43 -34.56 25.00
C LYS A 6 29.55 -35.64 24.39
N ALA A 7 28.60 -35.22 23.55
CA ALA A 7 27.90 -36.12 22.65
C ALA A 7 28.66 -36.20 21.31
N VAL A 8 29.14 -37.41 21.04
CA VAL A 8 29.90 -37.86 19.89
C VAL A 8 29.10 -37.69 18.60
N ARG A 9 29.66 -36.96 17.62
CA ARG A 9 29.16 -36.93 16.24
C ARG A 9 29.80 -38.10 15.48
N ASP A 10 29.09 -39.21 15.37
CA ASP A 10 29.46 -40.32 14.49
C ASP A 10 28.98 -40.04 13.04
N PRO A 11 29.88 -39.83 12.07
CA PRO A 11 29.51 -39.56 10.68
C PRO A 11 28.97 -40.78 9.92
N ALA A 12 28.96 -41.99 10.50
CA ALA A 12 28.56 -43.22 9.81
C ALA A 12 27.04 -43.44 9.71
N LEU A 13 26.21 -42.66 10.44
CA LEU A 13 24.75 -42.87 10.52
C LEU A 13 23.92 -41.97 9.57
N ARG A 14 24.50 -41.45 8.48
CA ARG A 14 23.70 -40.68 7.50
C ARG A 14 22.88 -41.64 6.62
N PRO A 15 21.54 -41.55 6.61
CA PRO A 15 20.71 -42.33 5.69
C PRO A 15 21.04 -41.95 4.24
N ARG A 16 21.29 -42.96 3.40
CA ARG A 16 21.49 -42.78 1.95
C ARG A 16 20.15 -42.44 1.30
N VAL A 17 19.99 -41.20 0.88
CA VAL A 17 18.85 -40.76 0.07
C VAL A 17 18.99 -41.35 -1.34
N PRO A 18 18.00 -42.07 -1.88
CA PRO A 18 18.03 -42.56 -3.25
C PRO A 18 18.08 -41.38 -4.23
N LYS A 19 19.03 -41.41 -5.18
CA LYS A 19 19.07 -40.44 -6.29
C LYS A 19 17.85 -40.67 -7.18
N ALA A 20 16.86 -39.78 -7.09
CA ALA A 20 15.76 -39.73 -8.05
C ALA A 20 16.31 -39.38 -9.44
N ARG A 21 16.05 -40.26 -10.43
CA ARG A 21 16.25 -39.95 -11.85
C ARG A 21 15.27 -38.85 -12.24
N LEU A 22 15.79 -37.67 -12.56
CA LEU A 22 15.03 -36.62 -13.23
C LEU A 22 14.67 -37.11 -14.63
N ALA A 23 13.39 -37.41 -14.85
CA ALA A 23 12.85 -37.57 -16.19
C ALA A 23 12.85 -36.19 -16.89
N SER A 24 13.31 -36.15 -18.13
CA SER A 24 13.22 -34.96 -18.98
C SER A 24 11.75 -34.54 -19.14
N PRO A 25 11.42 -33.24 -19.05
CA PRO A 25 10.05 -32.79 -19.21
C PRO A 25 9.58 -32.96 -20.67
N PRO A 26 8.30 -33.29 -20.92
CA PRO A 26 7.75 -33.33 -22.25
C PRO A 26 7.69 -31.92 -22.84
N SER A 27 8.00 -31.79 -24.13
CA SER A 27 7.86 -30.54 -24.89
C SER A 27 6.37 -30.20 -25.07
N GLY A 28 5.76 -29.62 -24.04
CA GLY A 28 4.42 -29.07 -24.09
C GLY A 28 4.45 -27.67 -24.70
N LYS A 29 3.73 -27.48 -25.82
CA LYS A 29 3.47 -26.17 -26.41
C LYS A 29 2.85 -25.24 -25.35
N GLN A 30 3.51 -24.14 -25.04
CA GLN A 30 2.95 -23.09 -24.18
C GLN A 30 1.79 -22.39 -24.91
N SER A 31 0.57 -22.74 -24.51
CA SER A 31 -0.61 -21.92 -24.71
C SER A 31 -0.41 -20.63 -23.91
N ARG A 32 -0.46 -19.47 -24.57
CA ARG A 32 -0.44 -18.15 -23.91
C ARG A 32 -1.75 -17.92 -23.15
N PRO A 33 -1.69 -17.46 -21.89
CA PRO A 33 -2.84 -16.82 -21.26
C PRO A 33 -2.52 -15.36 -20.89
N GLY A 34 -3.47 -14.47 -21.16
CA GLY A 34 -3.56 -13.18 -20.50
C GLY A 34 -3.03 -12.00 -21.30
N GLU A 35 -3.88 -11.49 -22.20
CA GLU A 35 -3.93 -10.05 -22.49
C GLU A 35 -3.89 -9.28 -21.16
N HIS A 36 -2.77 -8.60 -20.90
CA HIS A 36 -2.72 -7.57 -19.89
C HIS A 36 -3.66 -6.45 -20.35
N ALA A 37 -4.86 -6.42 -19.76
CA ALA A 37 -5.74 -5.27 -19.76
C ALA A 37 -4.88 -4.02 -19.58
N GLY A 38 -4.97 -3.11 -20.54
CA GLY A 38 -4.14 -1.91 -20.60
C GLY A 38 -4.18 -1.18 -19.27
N ARG A 39 -3.05 -1.16 -18.56
CA ARG A 39 -2.83 -0.24 -17.45
C ARG A 39 -2.97 1.16 -18.04
N GLY A 40 -4.14 1.74 -17.80
CA GLY A 40 -4.48 3.08 -18.24
C GLY A 40 -3.40 4.05 -17.78
N ARG A 41 -3.15 5.07 -18.61
CA ARG A 41 -2.34 6.22 -18.21
C ARG A 41 -2.84 6.69 -16.85
N ILE A 42 -1.93 6.89 -15.89
CA ILE A 42 -2.27 7.69 -14.71
C ILE A 42 -2.57 9.08 -15.28
N PRO A 43 -3.83 9.56 -15.26
CA PRO A 43 -4.10 10.91 -15.74
C PRO A 43 -3.26 11.88 -14.91
N PRO A 44 -2.77 12.99 -15.48
CA PRO A 44 -2.17 14.04 -14.69
C PRO A 44 -3.22 14.47 -13.68
N ALA A 45 -3.06 14.04 -12.43
CA ALA A 45 -3.93 14.47 -11.36
C ALA A 45 -3.83 15.98 -11.30
N ALA A 46 -4.95 16.67 -11.56
CA ALA A 46 -5.09 18.09 -11.32
C ALA A 46 -5.05 18.33 -9.81
N LEU A 47 -3.87 18.11 -9.21
CA LEU A 47 -3.57 18.52 -7.86
C LEU A 47 -3.59 20.05 -7.90
N GLY A 48 -4.52 20.66 -7.17
CA GLY A 48 -4.65 22.11 -7.06
C GLY A 48 -3.33 22.78 -6.66
N PRO A 49 -3.27 24.12 -6.68
CA PRO A 49 -2.03 24.92 -6.69
C PRO A 49 -1.12 24.84 -5.44
N GLY A 50 -1.15 23.78 -4.63
CA GLY A 50 -0.39 23.67 -3.38
C GLY A 50 0.23 22.30 -3.03
N VAL A 51 0.18 21.29 -3.91
CA VAL A 51 0.92 20.01 -3.66
C VAL A 51 2.37 20.17 -4.13
N PRO A 52 3.40 19.66 -3.42
CA PRO A 52 4.78 20.03 -3.67
C PRO A 52 5.22 19.54 -5.05
N CYS A 53 5.35 20.51 -5.95
CA CYS A 53 5.85 20.44 -7.31
C CYS A 53 6.88 19.31 -7.53
N ALA A 54 7.88 19.19 -6.65
CA ALA A 54 8.95 18.21 -6.73
C ALA A 54 8.49 16.75 -6.81
N VAL A 55 7.46 16.36 -6.06
CA VAL A 55 6.96 14.97 -6.00
C VAL A 55 6.26 14.58 -7.29
N SER A 56 5.39 15.47 -7.77
CA SER A 56 4.68 15.28 -9.02
C SER A 56 5.68 15.19 -10.19
N TRP A 57 6.73 16.01 -10.18
CA TRP A 57 7.81 15.92 -11.15
C TRP A 57 8.59 14.61 -11.05
N MET A 58 8.91 14.14 -9.85
CA MET A 58 9.63 12.88 -9.68
C MET A 58 8.79 11.68 -10.17
N GLN A 59 7.48 11.70 -9.92
CA GLN A 59 6.54 10.72 -10.46
C GLN A 59 6.49 10.77 -11.99
N MET A 60 6.41 11.96 -12.58
CA MET A 60 6.49 12.15 -14.04
C MET A 60 7.82 11.66 -14.62
N LEU A 61 8.94 11.96 -13.96
CA LEU A 61 10.27 11.54 -14.40
C LEU A 61 10.41 10.02 -14.38
N LEU A 62 9.85 9.34 -13.39
CA LEU A 62 9.93 7.88 -13.29
C LEU A 62 8.92 7.16 -14.18
N ASP A 63 7.76 7.76 -14.45
CA ASP A 63 6.73 7.12 -15.26
C ASP A 63 6.81 7.51 -16.76
N GLN A 64 6.97 8.79 -17.07
CA GLN A 64 6.90 9.29 -18.45
C GLN A 64 8.26 9.29 -19.15
N SER A 65 9.35 9.66 -18.46
CA SER A 65 10.66 9.74 -19.12
C SER A 65 11.14 8.40 -19.67
N PRO A 66 10.99 7.24 -19.00
CA PRO A 66 11.37 5.96 -19.58
C PRO A 66 10.53 5.60 -20.80
N ARG A 67 9.24 5.97 -20.83
CA ARG A 67 8.36 5.72 -21.98
C ARG A 67 8.80 6.50 -23.23
N LEU A 68 9.37 7.68 -23.03
CA LEU A 68 9.90 8.52 -24.10
C LEU A 68 11.32 8.13 -24.50
N LEU A 69 12.23 8.01 -23.52
CA LEU A 69 13.65 7.80 -23.74
C LEU A 69 14.01 6.35 -24.10
N CYS A 70 13.25 5.37 -23.60
CA CYS A 70 13.50 3.95 -23.88
C CYS A 70 12.64 3.43 -25.05
N LYS A 71 12.10 4.31 -25.90
CA LYS A 71 11.35 3.89 -27.09
C LYS A 71 12.28 3.12 -28.04
N GLY A 72 11.92 1.87 -28.36
CA GLY A 72 12.75 0.98 -29.17
C GLY A 72 13.83 0.22 -28.39
N ILE A 73 13.96 0.46 -27.08
CA ILE A 73 14.73 -0.37 -26.16
C ILE A 73 13.82 -1.49 -25.63
N ASP A 74 14.42 -2.57 -25.11
CA ASP A 74 13.71 -3.65 -24.44
C ASP A 74 12.71 -3.13 -23.39
N GLY A 75 11.44 -3.52 -23.54
CA GLY A 75 10.35 -3.10 -22.69
C GLY A 75 10.50 -3.49 -21.21
N ARG A 76 11.43 -4.37 -20.86
CA ARG A 76 11.76 -4.68 -19.45
C ARG A 76 12.15 -3.45 -18.64
N TRP A 77 12.78 -2.46 -19.27
CA TRP A 77 13.22 -1.25 -18.59
C TRP A 77 12.03 -0.39 -18.17
N THR A 78 11.07 -0.19 -19.06
CA THR A 78 9.85 0.57 -18.76
C THR A 78 8.92 -0.24 -17.86
N LYS A 79 8.55 -1.45 -18.28
CA LYS A 79 7.47 -2.24 -17.65
C LYS A 79 7.85 -2.96 -16.36
N SER A 80 9.14 -3.21 -16.12
CA SER A 80 9.57 -4.00 -14.96
C SER A 80 10.45 -3.22 -14.01
N TYR A 81 11.39 -2.41 -14.52
CA TYR A 81 12.29 -1.64 -13.67
C TYR A 81 11.65 -0.32 -13.22
N PHE A 82 11.37 0.59 -14.16
CA PHE A 82 10.87 1.93 -13.82
C PHE A 82 9.43 1.92 -13.29
N ASP A 83 8.53 1.12 -13.88
CA ASP A 83 7.16 0.97 -13.37
C ASP A 83 7.16 0.51 -11.89
N SER A 84 8.09 -0.36 -11.47
CA SER A 84 8.17 -0.82 -10.06
C SER A 84 8.62 0.29 -9.11
N ILE A 85 9.61 1.09 -9.51
CA ILE A 85 10.11 2.22 -8.70
C ILE A 85 9.04 3.31 -8.61
N SER A 86 8.42 3.65 -9.75
CA SER A 86 7.31 4.59 -9.85
C SER A 86 6.15 4.21 -8.94
N TYR A 87 5.77 2.93 -8.92
CA TYR A 87 4.73 2.42 -8.03
C TYR A 87 5.11 2.53 -6.55
N LYS A 88 6.34 2.18 -6.18
CA LYS A 88 6.83 2.30 -4.79
C LYS A 88 6.86 3.75 -4.31
N LEU A 89 7.25 4.68 -5.19
CA LEU A 89 7.25 6.11 -4.87
C LEU A 89 5.82 6.61 -4.65
N ALA A 90 4.90 6.30 -5.56
CA ALA A 90 3.50 6.71 -5.44
C ALA A 90 2.84 6.17 -4.17
N THR A 91 3.05 4.89 -3.85
CA THR A 91 2.51 4.27 -2.63
C THR A 91 3.10 4.88 -1.36
N SER A 92 4.41 5.12 -1.31
CA SER A 92 5.06 5.77 -0.17
C SER A 92 4.52 7.19 0.06
N TRP A 93 4.20 7.92 -1.02
CA TRP A 93 3.60 9.25 -0.91
C TRP A 93 2.18 9.23 -0.38
N LEU A 94 1.37 8.25 -0.76
CA LEU A 94 0.02 8.10 -0.22
C LEU A 94 0.06 7.80 1.27
N SER A 95 0.98 6.94 1.72
CA SER A 95 1.20 6.70 3.15
C SER A 95 1.66 7.97 3.88
N LEU A 96 2.67 8.67 3.34
CA LEU A 96 3.17 9.91 3.95
C LEU A 96 2.10 11.01 4.01
N ARG A 97 1.21 11.08 3.00
CA ARG A 97 0.10 12.02 2.97
C ARG A 97 -0.86 11.79 4.15
N LEU A 98 -1.19 10.54 4.46
CA LEU A 98 -2.03 10.19 5.61
C LEU A 98 -1.28 10.32 6.94
N ASP A 99 0.01 9.98 7.00
CA ASP A 99 0.81 10.14 8.21
C ASP A 99 1.00 11.63 8.58
N SER A 100 0.88 12.53 7.60
CA SER A 100 0.96 13.98 7.79
C SER A 100 -0.40 14.66 8.03
N SER A 101 -1.52 13.94 8.00
CA SER A 101 -2.85 14.51 8.28
C SER A 101 -3.25 14.72 9.75
N PRO A 102 -2.54 14.22 10.79
CA PRO A 102 -2.90 14.50 12.18
C PRO A 102 -3.18 15.98 12.52
N PRO A 103 -2.40 16.97 12.02
CA PRO A 103 -2.72 18.39 12.26
C PRO A 103 -4.07 18.84 11.70
N LEU A 104 -4.60 18.17 10.66
CA LEU A 104 -5.91 18.46 10.09
C LEU A 104 -7.04 17.88 10.97
N VAL A 105 -6.92 16.61 11.38
CA VAL A 105 -7.96 15.95 12.21
C VAL A 105 -7.95 16.40 13.66
N HIS A 106 -6.81 16.92 14.16
CA HIS A 106 -6.72 17.57 15.48
C HIS A 106 -7.09 19.06 15.43
N ASN A 107 -7.58 19.56 14.30
CA ASN A 107 -8.15 20.89 14.24
C ASN A 107 -9.56 20.84 14.83
N ASP A 108 -9.67 21.30 16.07
CA ASP A 108 -10.91 21.43 16.85
C ASP A 108 -11.80 22.57 16.31
N THR A 109 -12.00 22.65 15.00
CA THR A 109 -13.03 23.51 14.41
C THR A 109 -13.80 22.72 13.37
N ARG A 110 -15.10 22.99 13.25
CA ARG A 110 -15.94 22.37 12.21
C ARG A 110 -15.36 22.55 10.80
N GLN A 111 -14.82 23.72 10.49
CA GLN A 111 -14.20 23.95 9.17
C GLN A 111 -12.93 23.10 8.99
N GLY A 112 -12.10 22.97 10.03
CA GLY A 112 -10.94 22.09 10.04
C GLY A 112 -11.33 20.63 9.79
N GLN A 113 -12.39 20.15 10.44
CA GLN A 113 -12.90 18.80 10.23
C GLN A 113 -13.42 18.57 8.81
N VAL A 114 -14.16 19.52 8.23
CA VAL A 114 -14.59 19.42 6.82
C VAL A 114 -13.39 19.32 5.87
N LEU A 115 -12.30 20.04 6.14
CA LEU A 115 -11.07 19.93 5.37
C LEU A 115 -10.39 18.58 5.57
N ALA A 116 -10.35 18.07 6.81
CA ALA A 116 -9.76 16.77 7.13
C ALA A 116 -10.52 15.60 6.48
N GLU A 117 -11.85 15.62 6.54
CA GLU A 117 -12.73 14.66 5.86
C GLU A 117 -12.48 14.66 4.36
N ARG A 118 -12.50 15.85 3.73
CA ARG A 118 -12.25 15.98 2.30
C ARG A 118 -10.85 15.49 1.92
N PHE A 119 -9.84 15.86 2.69
CA PHE A 119 -8.46 15.42 2.46
C PHE A 119 -8.34 13.89 2.53
N THR A 120 -8.99 13.28 3.52
CA THR A 120 -8.99 11.84 3.73
C THR A 120 -9.73 11.13 2.59
N GLU A 121 -10.91 11.61 2.20
CA GLU A 121 -11.68 11.02 1.11
C GLU A 121 -10.99 11.16 -0.25
N GLU A 122 -10.40 12.31 -0.56
CA GLU A 122 -9.62 12.48 -1.79
C GLU A 122 -8.45 11.48 -1.83
N THR A 123 -7.77 11.29 -0.69
CA THR A 123 -6.65 10.35 -0.59
C THR A 123 -7.13 8.91 -0.78
N ARG A 124 -8.23 8.53 -0.14
CA ARG A 124 -8.87 7.22 -0.28
C ARG A 124 -9.28 6.95 -1.72
N ALA A 125 -9.99 7.89 -2.35
CA ALA A 125 -10.42 7.76 -3.74
C ALA A 125 -9.25 7.55 -4.71
N ILE A 126 -8.12 8.23 -4.49
CA ILE A 126 -6.90 8.01 -5.27
C ILE A 126 -6.34 6.60 -5.07
N VAL A 127 -6.28 6.10 -3.82
CA VAL A 127 -5.84 4.73 -3.53
C VAL A 127 -6.73 3.73 -4.26
N GLU A 128 -8.05 3.89 -4.19
CA GLU A 128 -8.99 2.99 -4.87
C GLU A 128 -8.84 3.03 -6.38
N GLN A 129 -8.71 4.22 -6.96
CA GLN A 129 -8.53 4.41 -8.40
C GLN A 129 -7.24 3.76 -8.91
N VAL A 130 -6.12 3.96 -8.20
CA VAL A 130 -4.79 3.46 -8.63
C VAL A 130 -4.68 1.95 -8.44
N THR A 131 -5.32 1.40 -7.42
CA THR A 131 -5.15 -0.02 -7.02
C THR A 131 -6.27 -0.92 -7.54
N GLY A 132 -7.43 -0.35 -7.89
CA GLY A 132 -8.66 -1.09 -8.21
C GLY A 132 -9.31 -1.75 -6.99
N GLN A 133 -8.81 -1.54 -5.78
CA GLN A 133 -9.36 -2.08 -4.55
C GLN A 133 -10.25 -1.03 -3.89
N ALA A 134 -11.50 -1.38 -3.56
CA ALA A 134 -12.37 -0.51 -2.78
C ALA A 134 -12.01 -0.55 -1.29
N ASP A 135 -12.13 0.58 -0.58
CA ASP A 135 -11.94 0.63 0.86
C ASP A 135 -13.02 -0.21 1.55
N PRO A 136 -12.66 -1.28 2.29
CA PRO A 136 -13.63 -2.12 2.98
C PRO A 136 -14.46 -1.34 4.01
N ASN A 137 -13.93 -0.23 4.54
CA ASN A 137 -14.60 0.59 5.55
C ASN A 137 -15.76 1.42 4.99
N ARG A 138 -15.93 1.52 3.66
CA ARG A 138 -17.08 2.22 3.06
C ARG A 138 -18.43 1.67 3.53
N ARG A 139 -18.51 0.37 3.81
CA ARG A 139 -19.74 -0.29 4.27
C ARG A 139 -20.18 0.17 5.65
N ASP A 140 -19.20 0.51 6.49
CA ASP A 140 -19.41 0.85 7.89
C ASP A 140 -19.26 2.37 8.12
N TRP A 141 -19.21 3.17 7.05
CA TRP A 141 -18.87 4.59 7.08
C TRP A 141 -19.71 5.35 8.12
N GLU A 142 -21.03 5.23 8.07
CA GLU A 142 -21.92 5.95 8.99
C GLU A 142 -21.65 5.60 10.46
N SER A 143 -21.33 4.34 10.74
CA SER A 143 -20.98 3.90 12.09
C SER A 143 -19.65 4.50 12.55
N ILE A 144 -18.65 4.60 11.67
CA ILE A 144 -17.34 5.20 11.98
C ILE A 144 -17.49 6.67 12.37
N PHE A 145 -18.34 7.41 11.65
CA PHE A 145 -18.55 8.85 11.84
C PHE A 145 -19.37 9.20 13.08
N THR A 146 -20.04 8.21 13.70
CA THR A 146 -20.90 8.41 14.87
C THR A 146 -20.34 7.76 16.14
N ASP A 147 -19.27 6.97 16.03
CA ASP A 147 -18.70 6.19 17.12
C ASP A 147 -17.67 6.96 17.94
N ILE A 148 -18.13 7.61 19.01
CA ILE A 148 -17.28 8.39 19.94
C ILE A 148 -16.22 7.57 20.70
N TYR A 149 -16.35 6.24 20.75
CA TYR A 149 -15.37 5.34 21.38
C TYR A 149 -14.52 4.59 20.35
N GLY A 150 -14.75 4.88 19.07
CA GLY A 150 -14.14 4.16 17.98
C GLY A 150 -12.63 4.33 17.94
N PHE A 151 -12.13 5.53 18.27
CA PHE A 151 -10.69 5.83 18.30
C PHE A 151 -9.93 4.89 19.25
N GLU A 152 -10.38 4.78 20.50
CA GLU A 152 -9.74 3.93 21.51
C GLU A 152 -9.74 2.46 21.07
N ARG A 153 -10.87 1.98 20.54
CA ARG A 153 -10.98 0.59 20.03
C ARG A 153 -10.05 0.34 18.86
N LEU A 154 -9.96 1.28 17.92
CA LEU A 154 -9.11 1.15 16.74
C LEU A 154 -7.62 1.17 17.12
N VAL A 155 -7.22 2.04 18.03
CA VAL A 155 -5.85 2.10 18.57
C VAL A 155 -5.52 0.84 19.35
N ALA A 156 -6.44 0.34 20.19
CA ALA A 156 -6.26 -0.89 20.94
C ALA A 156 -6.14 -2.13 20.06
N ALA A 157 -6.91 -2.19 18.96
CA ALA A 157 -6.79 -3.23 17.95
C ALA A 157 -5.46 -3.18 17.19
N GLY A 158 -4.85 -1.98 17.12
CA GLY A 158 -3.59 -1.74 16.44
C GLY A 158 -3.73 -1.62 14.93
N ALA A 159 -2.63 -1.20 14.30
CA ALA A 159 -2.53 -1.18 12.85
C ALA A 159 -2.40 -2.60 12.27
N PRO A 160 -2.79 -2.84 11.00
CA PRO A 160 -2.64 -4.13 10.34
C PRO A 160 -1.22 -4.68 10.51
N GLN A 161 -1.09 -5.94 10.92
CA GLN A 161 0.16 -6.67 11.12
C GLN A 161 0.17 -7.92 10.26
N GLY A 162 1.36 -8.39 9.84
CA GLY A 162 1.52 -9.63 9.09
C GLY A 162 2.30 -9.46 7.79
N ALA A 163 2.64 -10.59 7.17
CA ALA A 163 3.36 -10.62 5.89
C ALA A 163 2.49 -10.21 4.69
N ASP A 164 1.18 -10.20 4.88
CA ASP A 164 0.14 -9.84 3.90
C ASP A 164 -0.26 -8.35 3.98
N VAL A 165 0.29 -7.58 4.91
CA VAL A 165 0.04 -6.13 4.97
C VAL A 165 0.59 -5.46 3.72
N THR A 166 -0.30 -4.75 3.04
CA THR A 166 0.02 -3.96 1.86
C THR A 166 -0.04 -2.46 2.17
N ALA A 167 0.58 -1.63 1.34
CA ALA A 167 0.41 -0.18 1.40
C ALA A 167 -1.08 0.21 1.28
N VAL A 168 -1.86 -0.54 0.51
CA VAL A 168 -3.29 -0.31 0.31
C VAL A 168 -4.07 -0.53 1.62
N SER A 169 -3.87 -1.69 2.27
CA SER A 169 -4.50 -1.98 3.56
C SER A 169 -4.07 -1.00 4.66
N TRP A 170 -2.80 -0.55 4.63
CA TRP A 170 -2.32 0.50 5.54
C TRP A 170 -3.05 1.82 5.31
N CYS A 171 -3.15 2.27 4.05
CA CYS A 171 -3.84 3.52 3.71
C CYS A 171 -5.32 3.49 4.11
N PHE A 172 -6.03 2.37 3.91
CA PHE A 172 -7.43 2.25 4.33
C PHE A 172 -7.59 2.25 5.85
N TRP A 173 -6.69 1.58 6.58
CA TRP A 173 -6.70 1.64 8.04
C TRP A 173 -6.42 3.05 8.56
N MET A 174 -5.42 3.75 7.99
CA MET A 174 -5.13 5.15 8.33
C MET A 174 -6.30 6.08 7.98
N GLY A 175 -6.95 5.87 6.83
CA GLY A 175 -8.15 6.63 6.45
C GLY A 175 -9.28 6.47 7.47
N LYS A 176 -9.55 5.23 7.92
CA LYS A 176 -10.50 4.96 9.01
C LYS A 176 -10.09 5.66 10.31
N LEU A 177 -8.80 5.63 10.65
CA LEU A 177 -8.28 6.31 11.84
C LEU A 177 -8.50 7.83 11.76
N MET A 178 -8.37 8.43 10.58
CA MET A 178 -8.65 9.87 10.41
C MET A 178 -10.15 10.18 10.57
N ASP A 179 -11.02 9.40 9.91
CA ASP A 179 -12.47 9.61 9.94
C ASP A 179 -13.08 9.54 11.35
N ILE A 180 -12.55 8.67 12.22
CA ILE A 180 -13.09 8.44 13.57
C ILE A 180 -12.91 9.64 14.50
N HIS A 181 -12.03 10.59 14.16
CA HIS A 181 -11.86 11.83 14.92
C HIS A 181 -13.09 12.73 14.85
N LYS A 182 -13.83 12.69 13.73
CA LYS A 182 -14.99 13.54 13.52
C LYS A 182 -16.05 13.34 14.59
N ALA A 183 -16.34 12.08 14.96
CA ALA A 183 -17.34 11.75 15.97
C ALA A 183 -17.08 12.44 17.31
N ILE A 184 -15.79 12.54 17.70
CA ILE A 184 -15.36 13.20 18.93
C ILE A 184 -15.63 14.71 18.82
N VAL A 185 -15.20 15.34 17.74
CA VAL A 185 -15.36 16.78 17.54
C VAL A 185 -16.83 17.18 17.46
N ASP A 186 -17.64 16.45 16.68
CA ASP A 186 -19.08 16.69 16.55
C ASP A 186 -19.81 16.52 17.90
N ARG A 187 -19.40 15.55 18.73
CA ARG A 187 -20.02 15.31 20.04
C ARG A 187 -19.76 16.42 21.06
N PHE A 188 -18.56 16.98 21.04
CA PHE A 188 -18.09 17.96 22.03
C PHE A 188 -18.15 19.41 21.54
N GLU A 189 -18.69 19.63 20.33
CA GLU A 189 -18.90 20.96 19.72
C GLU A 189 -17.64 21.84 19.76
N ARG A 190 -16.48 21.23 19.50
CA ARG A 190 -15.21 21.96 19.43
C ARG A 190 -14.99 22.53 18.03
#